data_AF-A0A0X8P2C7-F1
#
_entry.id   AF-A0A0X8P2C7-F1
#
_cell.length_a   1.000
_cell.length_b   1.000
_cell.length_c   1.000
_cell.angle_alpha   90.00
_cell.angle_beta   90.00
_cell.angle_gamma   90.00
#
_symmetry.space_group_name_H-M   'P 1'
#
loop_
_entity.id
_entity.type
_entity.pdbx_description
1 polymer ?
#
loop_
_entity_poly.entity_id
_entity_poly.type
_entity_poly.pdbx_seq_one_letter_code
_entity_poly.pdbx_strand_id
1 'polypeptide(L)'
;MSAYISSFDPANFPYITTPENSLRVVLEMFQDDGVRGEHTGVPNSGGFFGGGFFSGPEYGYTSKTIDGYAFVASGDLNYYFPPFSGAKVAGATPHTLSGTLESVTLGAGVDKAGHVVDPFITLTFDEPLHGDIADGRGNVTHDIIWGLMNGSVYGADDKLGSGTHGGLMAALEDNHLDVDMSIADLVAHNFATETDLALAA
;
A
#
# COMPACT_ATOMS: atom_id res chain seq x y z
N MET A 1 -10.55 10.38 -9.94
CA MET A 1 -9.63 9.44 -9.30
C MET A 1 -9.35 8.24 -10.19
N SER A 2 -8.07 7.98 -10.42
CA SER A 2 -7.51 6.83 -11.11
C SER A 2 -6.19 6.43 -10.44
N ALA A 3 -5.91 5.13 -10.41
CA ALA A 3 -4.64 4.58 -9.95
C ALA A 3 -3.78 4.20 -11.15
N TYR A 4 -2.45 4.32 -11.01
CA TYR A 4 -1.51 3.96 -12.06
C TYR A 4 -0.15 3.53 -11.49
N ILE A 5 0.63 2.82 -12.30
CA ILE A 5 2.01 2.43 -11.97
C ILE A 5 2.93 3.59 -12.35
N SER A 6 3.53 4.24 -11.36
CA SER A 6 4.43 5.38 -11.56
C SER A 6 5.88 4.97 -11.76
N SER A 7 6.29 3.84 -11.19
CA SER A 7 7.58 3.19 -11.46
C SER A 7 7.52 1.69 -11.22
N PHE A 8 8.36 0.94 -11.91
CA PHE A 8 8.58 -0.47 -11.66
C PHE A 8 10.03 -0.86 -12.00
N ASP A 9 10.55 -1.88 -11.33
CA ASP A 9 11.86 -2.48 -11.61
C ASP A 9 11.74 -4.00 -11.71
N PRO A 10 11.76 -4.55 -12.94
CA PRO A 10 11.68 -6.00 -13.17
C PRO A 10 12.78 -6.81 -12.49
N ALA A 11 13.93 -6.20 -12.18
CA ALA A 11 15.02 -6.89 -11.49
C ALA A 11 14.67 -7.28 -10.06
N ASN A 12 13.70 -6.57 -9.45
CA ASN A 12 13.26 -6.78 -8.07
C ASN A 12 11.88 -7.45 -7.98
N PHE A 13 11.32 -7.89 -9.11
CA PHE A 13 10.01 -8.53 -9.12
C PHE A 13 9.98 -9.77 -8.23
N PRO A 14 8.86 -10.02 -7.53
CA PRO A 14 8.74 -11.19 -6.66
C PRO A 14 8.82 -12.48 -7.48
N TYR A 15 9.53 -13.47 -6.96
CA TYR A 15 9.64 -14.81 -7.53
C TYR A 15 10.14 -14.82 -8.99
N ILE A 16 9.43 -15.49 -9.90
CA ILE A 16 9.73 -15.62 -11.33
C ILE A 16 8.83 -14.70 -12.17
N THR A 17 8.20 -13.70 -11.55
CA THR A 17 7.29 -12.80 -12.27
C THR A 17 8.06 -11.87 -13.20
N THR A 18 7.37 -11.43 -14.24
CA THR A 18 7.90 -10.59 -15.31
C THR A 18 6.89 -9.49 -15.62
N PRO A 19 7.27 -8.44 -16.38
CA PRO A 19 6.34 -7.39 -16.78
C PRO A 19 5.14 -7.88 -17.61
N GLU A 20 5.23 -9.08 -18.20
CA GLU A 20 4.14 -9.70 -18.97
C GLU A 20 3.09 -10.38 -18.07
N ASN A 21 3.38 -10.56 -16.79
CA ASN A 21 2.38 -11.04 -15.84
C ASN A 21 1.42 -9.91 -15.46
N SER A 22 0.18 -10.29 -15.13
CA SER A 22 -0.80 -9.31 -14.65
C SER A 22 -0.37 -8.69 -13.33
N LEU A 23 -0.79 -7.45 -13.08
CA LEU A 23 -0.54 -6.79 -11.81
C LEU A 23 -1.05 -7.62 -10.62
N ARG A 24 -2.23 -8.24 -10.76
CA ARG A 24 -2.79 -9.15 -9.74
C ARG A 24 -1.81 -10.27 -9.40
N VAL A 25 -1.27 -10.96 -10.41
CA VAL A 25 -0.31 -12.06 -10.20
C VAL A 25 0.96 -11.55 -9.51
N VAL A 26 1.49 -10.40 -9.93
CA VAL A 26 2.68 -9.83 -9.29
C VAL A 26 2.42 -9.48 -7.82
N LEU A 27 1.29 -8.86 -7.50
CA LEU A 27 0.91 -8.50 -6.13
C LEU A 27 0.61 -9.71 -5.25
N GLU A 28 -0.01 -10.77 -5.80
CA GLU A 28 -0.23 -12.03 -5.10
C GLU A 28 1.08 -12.77 -4.81
N MET A 29 2.04 -12.72 -5.73
CA MET A 29 3.38 -13.30 -5.49
C MET A 29 4.14 -12.52 -4.40
N PHE A 30 4.02 -11.19 -4.38
CA PHE A 30 4.55 -10.38 -3.27
C PHE A 30 3.88 -10.73 -1.94
N GLN A 31 2.56 -10.95 -1.95
CA GLN A 31 1.82 -11.42 -0.77
C GLN A 31 2.33 -12.77 -0.26
N ASP A 32 2.59 -13.71 -1.17
CA ASP A 32 3.06 -15.07 -0.83
C ASP A 32 4.46 -15.05 -0.19
N ASP A 33 5.28 -14.05 -0.51
CA ASP A 33 6.51 -13.81 0.22
C ASP A 33 6.22 -13.33 1.64
N GLY A 34 5.18 -12.51 1.84
CA GLY A 34 4.73 -11.90 3.11
C GLY A 34 4.39 -12.88 4.24
N VAL A 35 4.44 -12.39 5.50
CA VAL A 35 4.06 -13.19 6.68
C VAL A 35 2.69 -12.79 7.22
N ARG A 36 1.72 -13.71 7.05
CA ARG A 36 0.37 -13.53 7.55
C ARG A 36 0.35 -13.27 9.06
N GLY A 37 -0.23 -12.14 9.46
CA GLY A 37 -0.41 -11.78 10.87
C GLY A 37 0.88 -11.31 11.57
N GLU A 38 1.96 -11.05 10.81
CA GLU A 38 3.28 -10.74 11.37
C GLU A 38 3.21 -9.60 12.38
N HIS A 39 2.56 -8.49 12.04
CA HIS A 39 2.44 -7.33 12.94
C HIS A 39 1.93 -7.68 14.34
N THR A 40 1.05 -8.68 14.46
CA THR A 40 0.48 -9.10 15.74
C THR A 40 1.23 -10.28 16.40
N GLY A 41 1.87 -11.14 15.61
CA GLY A 41 2.61 -12.32 16.06
C GLY A 41 4.07 -12.05 16.40
N VAL A 42 4.66 -11.05 15.75
CA VAL A 42 6.01 -10.52 15.97
C VAL A 42 5.86 -9.02 16.22
N PRO A 43 6.38 -8.43 17.31
CA PRO A 43 6.24 -7.00 17.57
C PRO A 43 7.03 -6.19 16.52
N ASN A 44 6.39 -5.93 15.38
CA ASN A 44 6.90 -5.17 14.26
C ASN A 44 5.91 -4.05 13.92
N SER A 45 6.19 -2.85 14.42
CA SER A 45 5.27 -1.72 14.31
C SER A 45 5.45 -0.86 13.06
N GLY A 46 6.43 -1.18 12.19
CA GLY A 46 6.92 -0.22 11.20
C GLY A 46 7.34 1.11 11.86
N GLY A 47 7.34 2.19 11.09
CA GLY A 47 7.63 3.53 11.57
C GLY A 47 7.20 4.64 10.62
N PHE A 48 6.93 5.82 11.17
CA PHE A 48 6.71 7.04 10.40
C PHE A 48 8.04 7.73 10.08
N PHE A 49 8.12 8.29 8.88
CA PHE A 49 9.27 9.06 8.39
C PHE A 49 8.83 10.48 8.02
N GLY A 50 9.77 11.43 8.05
CA GLY A 50 9.51 12.85 7.78
C GLY A 50 8.61 13.58 8.79
N GLY A 51 8.17 12.90 9.86
CA GLY A 51 7.23 13.42 10.86
C GLY A 51 7.56 13.05 12.30
N GLY A 52 6.53 12.80 13.10
CA GLY A 52 6.61 12.35 14.48
C GLY A 52 6.33 10.86 14.65
N PHE A 53 6.32 10.37 15.89
CA PHE A 53 6.14 8.94 16.19
C PHE A 53 4.80 8.33 15.72
N PHE A 54 3.78 9.15 15.51
CA PHE A 54 2.41 8.71 15.18
C PHE A 54 1.81 9.42 13.96
N SER A 55 2.62 10.17 13.22
CA SER A 55 2.14 10.89 12.04
C SER A 55 3.31 11.33 11.18
N GLY A 56 3.15 11.34 9.88
CA GLY A 56 4.17 11.82 8.96
C GLY A 56 3.76 11.65 7.51
N PRO A 57 4.56 12.20 6.59
CA PRO A 57 4.33 12.02 5.16
C PRO A 57 4.50 10.59 4.69
N GLU A 58 5.20 9.74 5.46
CA GLU A 58 5.53 8.39 5.07
C GLU A 58 5.35 7.42 6.24
N TYR A 59 4.88 6.23 5.94
CA TYR A 59 4.88 5.08 6.84
C TYR A 59 5.61 3.92 6.15
N GLY A 60 6.74 3.52 6.72
CA GLY A 60 7.54 2.41 6.24
C GLY A 60 7.41 1.17 7.10
N TYR A 61 7.41 0.02 6.45
CA TYR A 61 7.40 -1.29 7.09
C TYR A 61 8.36 -2.22 6.36
N THR A 62 9.22 -2.90 7.12
CA THR A 62 10.02 -4.03 6.62
C THR A 62 9.68 -5.23 7.48
N SER A 63 9.48 -6.39 6.86
CA SER A 63 9.30 -7.62 7.61
C SER A 63 10.55 -7.91 8.44
N LYS A 64 10.36 -8.53 9.61
CA LYS A 64 11.41 -9.06 10.49
C LYS A 64 11.62 -10.56 10.31
N THR A 65 10.75 -11.22 9.55
CA THR A 65 10.74 -12.68 9.36
C THR A 65 11.27 -13.10 8.00
N ILE A 66 11.24 -12.22 7.02
CA ILE A 66 11.60 -12.44 5.61
C ILE A 66 12.25 -11.17 5.07
N ASP A 67 13.27 -11.32 4.23
CA ASP A 67 14.01 -10.16 3.71
C ASP A 67 13.32 -9.49 2.51
N GLY A 68 12.50 -10.24 1.76
CA GLY A 68 11.89 -9.82 0.50
C GLY A 68 10.59 -9.01 0.62
N TYR A 69 10.17 -8.63 1.83
CA TYR A 69 8.88 -7.98 2.04
C TYR A 69 8.99 -6.68 2.83
N ALA A 70 8.75 -5.58 2.12
CA ALA A 70 8.69 -4.24 2.66
C ALA A 70 7.73 -3.38 1.83
N PHE A 71 7.22 -2.33 2.46
CA PHE A 71 6.50 -1.28 1.76
C PHE A 71 6.72 0.07 2.42
N VAL A 72 6.51 1.12 1.64
CA VAL A 72 6.38 2.50 2.11
C VAL A 72 5.09 3.07 1.54
N ALA A 73 4.24 3.58 2.41
CA ALA A 73 3.04 4.32 2.07
C ALA A 73 3.31 5.82 2.25
N SER A 74 3.00 6.62 1.24
CA SER A 74 3.26 8.08 1.22
C SER A 74 1.95 8.87 1.13
N GLY A 75 1.87 10.01 1.82
CA GLY A 75 0.71 10.92 1.85
C GLY A 75 0.76 11.86 3.07
N ASP A 76 -0.36 12.04 3.79
CA ASP A 76 -0.40 12.66 5.13
C ASP A 76 -1.07 11.68 6.08
N LEU A 77 -0.24 10.88 6.75
CA LEU A 77 -0.68 9.72 7.53
C LEU A 77 -0.67 10.02 9.02
N ASN A 78 -1.69 9.52 9.72
CA ASN A 78 -1.87 9.74 11.15
C ASN A 78 -2.38 8.47 11.83
N TYR A 79 -1.73 8.03 12.90
CA TYR A 79 -2.14 6.90 13.72
C TYR A 79 -2.67 7.33 15.08
N TYR A 80 -3.92 6.97 15.39
CA TYR A 80 -4.52 7.25 16.68
C TYR A 80 -4.23 6.12 17.68
N PHE A 81 -3.37 6.37 18.66
CA PHE A 81 -2.86 5.41 19.63
C PHE A 81 -2.92 5.98 21.05
N PRO A 82 -4.07 5.86 21.74
CA PRO A 82 -4.21 6.34 23.11
C PRO A 82 -3.26 5.64 24.09
N PRO A 83 -2.75 6.37 25.11
CA PRO A 83 -2.88 7.81 25.33
C PRO A 83 -1.83 8.65 24.59
N PHE A 84 -0.98 8.02 23.77
CA PHE A 84 0.24 8.64 23.23
C PHE A 84 -0.01 9.51 21.99
N SER A 85 -1.10 9.28 21.26
CA SER A 85 -1.66 10.23 20.31
C SER A 85 -3.16 10.39 20.52
N GLY A 86 -3.68 11.59 20.23
CA GLY A 86 -5.07 11.97 20.48
C GLY A 86 -5.97 11.75 19.27
N ALA A 87 -7.26 11.53 19.51
CA ALA A 87 -8.25 11.53 18.45
C ALA A 87 -8.41 12.96 17.93
N LYS A 88 -8.36 13.16 16.62
CA LYS A 88 -8.65 14.46 16.00
C LYS A 88 -10.16 14.79 16.03
N VAL A 89 -11.01 13.80 16.33
CA VAL A 89 -12.48 13.91 16.42
C VAL A 89 -13.03 13.12 17.61
N ALA A 90 -14.16 13.57 18.18
CA ALA A 90 -14.80 12.85 19.28
C ALA A 90 -15.37 11.50 18.82
N GLY A 91 -15.16 10.45 19.62
CA GLY A 91 -15.69 9.11 19.33
C GLY A 91 -14.84 8.26 18.37
N ALA A 92 -13.68 8.75 17.93
CA ALA A 92 -12.79 7.99 17.06
C ALA A 92 -12.41 6.63 17.66
N THR A 93 -12.28 5.62 16.81
CA THR A 93 -11.83 4.28 17.20
C THR A 93 -10.31 4.26 17.45
N PRO A 94 -9.83 3.85 18.64
CA PRO A 94 -8.40 3.67 18.89
C PRO A 94 -7.73 2.71 17.92
N HIS A 95 -6.43 2.87 17.70
CA HIS A 95 -5.61 2.12 16.75
C HIS A 95 -6.07 2.26 15.29
N THR A 96 -6.58 3.44 14.93
CA THR A 96 -6.96 3.75 13.55
C THR A 96 -5.84 4.51 12.87
N LEU A 97 -5.49 4.07 11.66
CA LEU A 97 -4.62 4.81 10.75
C LEU A 97 -5.51 5.58 9.79
N SER A 98 -5.23 6.85 9.56
CA SER A 98 -6.12 7.79 8.85
C SER A 98 -5.31 8.84 8.11
N GLY A 99 -5.99 9.64 7.29
CA GLY A 99 -5.40 10.72 6.50
C GLY A 99 -5.37 10.36 5.01
N THR A 100 -4.45 10.97 4.27
CA THR A 100 -4.35 10.76 2.81
C THR A 100 -3.29 9.74 2.45
N LEU A 101 -3.58 8.93 1.45
CA LEU A 101 -2.64 8.00 0.84
C LEU A 101 -2.51 8.32 -0.65
N GLU A 102 -1.32 8.77 -1.05
CA GLU A 102 -1.00 9.21 -2.40
C GLU A 102 -0.32 8.12 -3.21
N SER A 103 0.53 7.33 -2.55
CA SER A 103 1.23 6.23 -3.20
C SER A 103 1.63 5.12 -2.22
N VAL A 104 1.88 3.94 -2.79
CA VAL A 104 2.47 2.80 -2.08
C VAL A 104 3.60 2.24 -2.94
N THR A 105 4.80 2.18 -2.37
CA THR A 105 5.95 1.50 -2.97
C THR A 105 6.14 0.15 -2.28
N LEU A 106 6.29 -0.92 -3.06
CA LEU A 106 6.49 -2.29 -2.59
C LEU A 106 7.88 -2.79 -3.01
N GLY A 107 8.50 -3.64 -2.18
CA GLY A 107 9.83 -4.17 -2.44
C GLY A 107 10.45 -4.85 -1.24
N ALA A 108 11.77 -4.76 -1.12
CA ALA A 108 12.53 -5.29 0.01
C ALA A 108 13.30 -4.19 0.75
N GLY A 109 13.31 -4.30 2.09
CA GLY A 109 13.97 -3.35 3.00
C GLY A 109 13.37 -1.94 3.04
N VAL A 110 13.57 -1.24 4.15
CA VAL A 110 13.33 0.22 4.27
C VAL A 110 14.58 0.88 4.84
N ASP A 111 15.05 1.94 4.19
CA ASP A 111 16.23 2.68 4.61
C ASP A 111 15.93 3.63 5.79
N LYS A 112 16.95 4.36 6.25
CA LYS A 112 16.78 5.32 7.36
C LYS A 112 16.04 6.60 6.97
N ALA A 113 15.92 6.87 5.66
CA ALA A 113 15.23 8.04 5.15
C ALA A 113 13.73 7.78 4.96
N GLY A 114 13.31 6.51 4.91
CA GLY A 114 11.91 6.12 4.70
C GLY A 114 11.64 5.58 3.31
N HIS A 115 12.65 5.19 2.55
CA HIS A 115 12.48 4.65 1.20
C HIS A 115 12.65 3.13 1.18
N VAL A 116 11.95 2.45 0.26
CA VAL A 116 12.18 1.03 -0.03
C VAL A 116 13.57 0.88 -0.67
N VAL A 117 14.36 -0.09 -0.20
CA VAL A 117 15.76 -0.28 -0.67
C VAL A 117 15.79 -0.89 -2.06
N ASP A 118 15.05 -1.98 -2.24
CA ASP A 118 14.92 -2.69 -3.53
C ASP A 118 13.45 -2.64 -3.96
N PRO A 119 12.96 -1.48 -4.46
CA PRO A 119 11.58 -1.35 -4.90
C PRO A 119 11.35 -2.14 -6.19
N PHE A 120 10.20 -2.81 -6.31
CA PHE A 120 9.79 -3.45 -7.55
C PHE A 120 8.63 -2.72 -8.23
N ILE A 121 7.76 -2.04 -7.47
CA ILE A 121 6.65 -1.25 -8.01
C ILE A 121 6.30 -0.08 -7.09
N THR A 122 5.91 1.03 -7.69
CA THR A 122 5.21 2.13 -7.02
C THR A 122 3.88 2.35 -7.71
N LEU A 123 2.83 2.27 -6.89
CA LEU A 123 1.44 2.53 -7.27
C LEU A 123 1.08 3.92 -6.78
N THR A 124 0.48 4.74 -7.64
CA THR A 124 0.13 6.12 -7.35
C THR A 124 -1.34 6.38 -7.69
N PHE A 125 -1.98 7.22 -6.89
CA PHE A 125 -3.35 7.71 -7.11
C PHE A 125 -3.27 9.17 -7.57
N ASP A 126 -3.92 9.52 -8.68
CA ASP A 126 -3.94 10.88 -9.23
C ASP A 126 -4.60 11.91 -8.30
N GLU A 127 -5.55 11.44 -7.49
CA GLU A 127 -6.14 12.09 -6.35
C GLU A 127 -5.89 11.18 -5.12
N PRO A 128 -5.46 11.73 -3.97
CA PRO A 128 -5.15 10.91 -2.81
C PRO A 128 -6.37 10.14 -2.30
N LEU A 129 -6.18 8.89 -1.88
CA LEU A 129 -7.21 8.17 -1.12
C LEU A 129 -7.38 8.83 0.24
N HIS A 130 -8.64 8.94 0.70
CA HIS A 130 -8.97 9.59 1.96
C HIS A 130 -9.51 8.58 2.99
N GLY A 131 -8.72 8.32 4.02
CA GLY A 131 -9.15 7.53 5.17
C GLY A 131 -9.63 8.40 6.32
N ASP A 132 -10.94 8.57 6.49
CA ASP A 132 -11.49 9.34 7.62
C ASP A 132 -11.31 8.58 8.94
N ILE A 133 -10.83 9.28 9.96
CA ILE A 133 -10.69 8.75 11.32
C ILE A 133 -12.06 8.43 11.96
N ALA A 134 -13.13 9.08 11.49
CA ALA A 134 -14.50 8.80 11.93
C ALA A 134 -14.99 7.41 11.48
N ASP A 135 -14.50 6.91 10.35
CA ASP A 135 -14.81 5.57 9.83
C ASP A 135 -14.03 4.46 10.56
N GLY A 136 -13.14 4.85 11.49
CA GLY A 136 -12.37 3.93 12.31
C GLY A 136 -11.48 3.04 11.44
N ARG A 137 -11.29 1.79 11.86
CA ARG A 137 -10.39 0.83 11.19
C ARG A 137 -10.90 0.32 9.85
N GLY A 138 -12.14 0.63 9.48
CA GLY A 138 -12.68 0.30 8.16
C GLY A 138 -12.29 1.28 7.06
N ASN A 139 -11.65 2.40 7.38
CA ASN A 139 -11.26 3.37 6.35
C ASN A 139 -10.18 2.80 5.41
N VAL A 140 -10.13 3.28 4.17
CA VAL A 140 -9.26 2.76 3.11
C VAL A 140 -7.76 2.83 3.46
N THR A 141 -7.30 3.92 4.08
CA THR A 141 -5.90 4.09 4.49
C THR A 141 -5.50 3.04 5.53
N HIS A 142 -6.40 2.76 6.49
CA HIS A 142 -6.17 1.71 7.47
C HIS A 142 -6.17 0.33 6.83
N ASP A 143 -7.17 0.01 6.01
CA ASP A 143 -7.33 -1.32 5.40
C ASP A 143 -6.12 -1.72 4.56
N ILE A 144 -5.61 -0.80 3.73
CA ILE A 144 -4.42 -1.03 2.91
C ILE A 144 -3.19 -1.28 3.78
N ILE A 145 -2.85 -0.34 4.66
CA ILE A 145 -1.58 -0.38 5.41
C ILE A 145 -1.61 -1.52 6.43
N TRP A 146 -2.74 -1.74 7.10
CA TRP A 146 -2.92 -2.87 8.01
C TRP A 146 -2.84 -4.21 7.29
N GLY A 147 -3.46 -4.33 6.11
CA GLY A 147 -3.31 -5.51 5.24
C GLY A 147 -1.84 -5.80 4.95
N LEU A 148 -1.11 -4.81 4.44
CA LEU A 148 0.28 -4.96 4.07
C LEU A 148 1.17 -5.29 5.27
N MET A 149 0.94 -4.70 6.45
CA MET A 149 1.65 -5.04 7.70
C MET A 149 1.43 -6.49 8.16
N ASN A 150 0.38 -7.13 7.66
CA ASN A 150 0.02 -8.52 7.93
C ASN A 150 0.23 -9.40 6.69
N GLY A 151 1.06 -9.00 5.74
CA GLY A 151 1.42 -9.81 4.58
C GLY A 151 0.25 -10.07 3.64
N SER A 152 -0.65 -9.11 3.45
CA SER A 152 -1.86 -9.27 2.63
C SER A 152 -2.13 -8.05 1.75
N VAL A 153 -2.23 -8.26 0.43
CA VAL A 153 -2.68 -7.22 -0.51
C VAL A 153 -4.21 -7.11 -0.54
N TYR A 154 -4.92 -8.09 0.02
CA TYR A 154 -6.38 -8.14 0.14
C TYR A 154 -6.91 -7.60 1.48
N GLY A 155 -6.05 -6.98 2.29
CA GLY A 155 -6.40 -6.56 3.65
C GLY A 155 -6.32 -7.69 4.67
N ALA A 156 -6.49 -7.39 5.95
CA ALA A 156 -6.41 -8.38 7.02
C ALA A 156 -7.36 -8.02 8.17
N ASP A 157 -8.05 -9.02 8.72
CA ASP A 157 -8.85 -8.80 9.92
C ASP A 157 -7.96 -8.48 11.12
N ASP A 158 -8.36 -7.48 11.89
CA ASP A 158 -7.81 -7.27 13.22
C ASP A 158 -8.45 -8.22 14.25
N LYS A 159 -7.91 -8.25 15.47
CA LYS A 159 -8.45 -9.09 16.55
C LYS A 159 -9.87 -8.70 17.00
N LEU A 160 -10.37 -7.53 16.59
CA LEU A 160 -11.71 -7.05 16.88
C LEU A 160 -12.70 -7.35 15.75
N GLY A 161 -12.23 -7.92 14.63
CA GLY A 161 -13.05 -8.27 13.49
C GLY A 161 -13.62 -7.04 12.78
N SER A 162 -12.85 -5.95 12.68
CA SER A 162 -13.28 -4.74 11.95
C SER A 162 -13.64 -5.00 10.49
N GLY A 163 -13.23 -6.14 9.94
CA GLY A 163 -13.38 -6.49 8.54
C GLY A 163 -12.28 -5.87 7.68
N THR A 164 -12.00 -6.53 6.55
CA THR A 164 -11.27 -5.97 5.42
C THR A 164 -12.25 -5.47 4.36
N HIS A 165 -11.89 -4.41 3.64
CA HIS A 165 -12.60 -3.93 2.45
C HIS A 165 -11.83 -4.26 1.15
N GLY A 166 -10.92 -5.24 1.20
CA GLY A 166 -10.17 -5.75 0.06
C GLY A 166 -8.77 -5.15 -0.09
N GLY A 167 -8.33 -4.32 0.87
CA GLY A 167 -6.97 -3.82 0.98
C GLY A 167 -6.47 -3.05 -0.25
N LEU A 168 -5.18 -3.24 -0.57
CA LEU A 168 -4.56 -2.61 -1.72
C LEU A 168 -5.22 -3.03 -3.04
N MET A 169 -5.58 -4.31 -3.19
CA MET A 169 -6.14 -4.82 -4.45
C MET A 169 -7.47 -4.11 -4.79
N ALA A 170 -8.41 -4.05 -3.84
CA ALA A 170 -9.68 -3.36 -4.06
C ALA A 170 -9.48 -1.87 -4.29
N ALA A 171 -8.56 -1.23 -3.56
CA ALA A 171 -8.25 0.18 -3.78
C ALA A 171 -7.72 0.47 -5.19
N LEU A 172 -6.98 -0.44 -5.83
CA LEU A 172 -6.55 -0.28 -7.22
C LEU A 172 -7.71 -0.46 -8.21
N GLU A 173 -8.52 -1.50 -8.02
CA GLU A 173 -9.68 -1.81 -8.87
C GLU A 173 -10.76 -0.72 -8.80
N ASP A 174 -11.09 -0.25 -7.59
CA ASP A 174 -12.05 0.84 -7.35
C ASP A 174 -11.58 2.17 -7.97
N ASN A 175 -10.26 2.32 -8.15
CA ASN A 175 -9.65 3.46 -8.83
C ASN A 175 -9.24 3.13 -10.27
N HIS A 176 -9.97 2.23 -10.91
CA HIS A 176 -9.96 2.00 -12.35
C HIS A 176 -8.62 1.48 -12.93
N LEU A 177 -7.72 0.96 -12.10
CA LEU A 177 -6.56 0.23 -12.58
C LEU A 177 -6.97 -1.21 -12.89
N ASP A 178 -6.84 -1.63 -14.15
CA ASP A 178 -7.14 -3.01 -14.56
C ASP A 178 -6.03 -3.95 -14.06
N VAL A 179 -6.19 -4.49 -12.85
CA VAL A 179 -5.19 -5.35 -12.22
C VAL A 179 -5.01 -6.69 -12.95
N ASP A 180 -5.90 -7.06 -13.85
CA ASP A 180 -5.80 -8.29 -14.65
C ASP A 180 -4.98 -8.08 -15.93
N MET A 181 -4.62 -6.82 -16.25
CA MET A 181 -3.72 -6.47 -17.34
C MET A 181 -2.24 -6.61 -16.93
N SER A 182 -1.37 -6.88 -17.92
CA SER A 182 0.07 -6.98 -17.70
C SER A 182 0.68 -5.66 -17.22
N ILE A 183 1.75 -5.72 -16.43
CA ILE A 183 2.47 -4.50 -15.99
C ILE A 183 2.96 -3.71 -17.21
N ALA A 184 3.47 -4.40 -18.24
CA ALA A 184 3.97 -3.77 -19.45
C ALA A 184 2.88 -2.98 -20.19
N ASP A 185 1.69 -3.58 -20.34
CA ASP A 185 0.55 -2.92 -21.00
C ASP A 185 0.04 -1.75 -20.15
N LEU A 186 -0.13 -1.95 -18.83
CA LEU A 186 -0.58 -0.89 -17.92
C LEU A 186 0.33 0.35 -17.99
N VAL A 187 1.64 0.14 -18.01
CA VAL A 187 2.60 1.24 -18.13
C VAL A 187 2.55 1.87 -19.53
N ALA A 188 2.46 1.07 -20.60
CA ALA A 188 2.34 1.59 -21.96
C ALA A 188 1.06 2.43 -22.16
N HIS A 189 -0.05 2.01 -21.55
CA HIS A 189 -1.33 2.73 -21.56
C HIS A 189 -1.24 4.09 -20.85
N ASN A 190 -0.41 4.22 -19.80
CA ASN A 190 -0.20 5.52 -19.12
C ASN A 190 0.49 6.56 -20.01
N PHE A 191 1.23 6.12 -21.04
CA PHE A 191 1.96 6.99 -21.96
C PHE A 191 1.30 7.15 -23.34
N ALA A 192 0.32 6.32 -23.67
CA ALA A 192 -0.43 6.44 -24.91
C ALA A 192 -1.33 7.68 -24.85
N THR A 193 -1.06 8.68 -25.69
CA THR A 193 -1.96 9.84 -25.81
C THR A 193 -3.18 9.45 -26.65
N GLU A 194 -4.30 10.17 -26.53
CA GLU A 194 -5.47 9.97 -27.43
C GLU A 194 -5.08 10.08 -28.92
N THR A 195 -4.00 10.80 -29.22
CA THR A 195 -3.43 10.91 -30.57
C THR A 195 -2.81 9.60 -31.07
N ASP A 196 -2.18 8.82 -30.19
CA ASP A 196 -1.56 7.54 -30.52
C ASP A 196 -2.61 6.43 -30.73
N LEU A 197 -3.68 6.47 -29.92
CA LEU A 197 -4.83 5.57 -30.06
C LEU A 197 -5.65 5.87 -31.33
N ALA A 198 -5.78 7.15 -31.72
CA ALA A 198 -6.46 7.55 -32.94
C ALA A 198 -5.66 7.24 -34.23
N LEU A 199 -4.33 7.11 -34.13
CA LEU A 199 -3.48 6.73 -35.27
C LEU A 199 -3.44 5.21 -35.51
N ALA A 200 -3.82 4.40 -34.52
CA ALA A 200 -3.79 2.94 -34.58
C ALA A 200 -5.12 2.30 -35.01
N ALA A 201 -6.19 3.10 -35.20
CA ALA A 201 -7.54 2.67 -35.56
C ALA A 201 -7.85 2.77 -37.06
#